data_AF-A0A328HGH5-F1
#
_entry.id   AF-A0A328HGH5-F1
#
_cell.length_a   1.000
_cell.length_b   1.000
_cell.length_c   1.000
_cell.angle_alpha   90.00
_cell.angle_beta   90.00
_cell.angle_gamma   90.00
#
_symmetry.space_group_name_H-M   'P 1'
#
loop_
_entity.id
_entity.type
_entity.pdbx_description
1 polymer ?
#
loop_
_entity_poly.entity_id
_entity_poly.type
_entity_poly.pdbx_seq_one_letter_code
_entity_poly.pdbx_strand_id
1 'polypeptide(L)'
;MPAAALWVLTVLRLPIAQDPDRGSVFRATILAAIACTLYVPAVYYGIDSLLGGQNRVGLATLLSLLLGFWQFRTAILLAAVADKEVRRRQLTLGRWAVGATCAAVTAGFLTSRVDVTDPNLPLTYGDQPGMAVFLWTGSSFIMWICVDIARVCRSNVPHMHTPAFRSAFTLIAVGCVLFALVLLDRLLYGAVIKVEGTASPTAAVLTSFYWAGETCAVLLVSLGLLLPRLAGHFKHGTFGLRARLLLWETTPIWNRIAFGQYELVLQDRRASRLSFFCRHAENQLHRRLVEIRDCEMANPETSGRLGAHDRSVVERAEHALETRSGAQLTH
;
A
#
# COMPACT_ATOMS: atom_id res chain seq x y z
N MET A 1 -3.85 -2.83 -19.24
CA MET A 1 -3.13 -3.49 -18.13
C MET A 1 -3.10 -2.65 -16.84
N PRO A 2 -2.71 -1.36 -16.85
CA PRO A 2 -2.65 -0.53 -15.63
C PRO A 2 -3.98 -0.45 -14.86
N ALA A 3 -5.10 -0.24 -15.57
CA ALA A 3 -6.43 -0.18 -14.96
C ALA A 3 -6.79 -1.46 -14.19
N ALA A 4 -6.56 -2.64 -14.77
CA ALA A 4 -6.86 -3.92 -14.13
C ALA A 4 -6.04 -4.12 -12.85
N ALA A 5 -4.73 -3.81 -12.88
CA ALA A 5 -3.86 -3.90 -11.69
C ALA A 5 -4.35 -2.98 -10.56
N LEU A 6 -4.73 -1.75 -10.88
CA LEU A 6 -5.24 -0.77 -9.91
C LEU A 6 -6.62 -1.15 -9.35
N TRP A 7 -7.50 -1.73 -10.17
CA TRP A 7 -8.77 -2.26 -9.70
C TRP A 7 -8.58 -3.44 -8.75
N VAL A 8 -7.71 -4.40 -9.08
CA VAL A 8 -7.36 -5.51 -8.17
C VAL A 8 -6.83 -4.95 -6.84
N LEU A 9 -5.92 -3.98 -6.90
CA LEU A 9 -5.34 -3.38 -5.69
C LEU A 9 -6.38 -2.62 -4.86
N THR A 10 -7.34 -1.97 -5.51
CA THR A 10 -8.47 -1.28 -4.87
C THR A 10 -9.39 -2.27 -4.15
N VAL A 11 -9.79 -3.37 -4.83
CA VAL A 11 -10.63 -4.43 -4.24
C VAL A 11 -9.93 -5.06 -3.04
N LEU A 12 -8.64 -5.38 -3.15
CA LEU A 12 -7.87 -5.92 -2.04
C LEU A 12 -7.85 -4.97 -0.83
N ARG A 13 -7.90 -3.65 -1.05
CA ARG A 13 -7.85 -2.61 0.00
C ARG A 13 -9.22 -2.19 0.53
N LEU A 14 -10.31 -2.72 0.00
CA LEU A 14 -11.68 -2.42 0.45
C LEU A 14 -11.89 -2.57 1.98
N PRO A 15 -11.34 -3.59 2.68
CA PRO A 15 -11.54 -3.74 4.14
C PRO A 15 -10.97 -2.59 4.97
N ILE A 16 -10.07 -1.78 4.38
CA ILE A 16 -9.35 -0.69 5.04
C ILE A 16 -9.91 0.66 4.59
N ALA A 17 -10.96 0.69 3.75
CA ALA A 17 -11.54 1.91 3.22
C ALA A 17 -12.10 2.84 4.30
N GLN A 18 -12.52 2.29 5.45
CA GLN A 18 -13.09 3.03 6.58
C GLN A 18 -12.04 3.47 7.62
N ASP A 19 -10.79 3.03 7.49
CA ASP A 19 -9.73 3.37 8.44
C ASP A 19 -9.24 4.81 8.16
N PRO A 20 -9.34 5.75 9.14
CA PRO A 20 -8.98 7.15 8.93
C PRO A 20 -7.48 7.35 8.62
N ASP A 21 -6.60 6.48 9.11
CA ASP A 21 -5.15 6.60 8.90
C ASP A 21 -4.71 5.93 7.60
N ARG A 22 -5.43 4.88 7.17
CA ARG A 22 -5.06 4.06 6.01
C ARG A 22 -5.94 4.29 4.77
N GLY A 23 -7.03 5.04 4.92
CA GLY A 23 -7.98 5.34 3.86
C GLY A 23 -7.41 6.21 2.73
N SER A 24 -6.34 6.97 3.00
CA SER A 24 -5.63 7.77 1.99
C SER A 24 -5.09 6.91 0.84
N VAL A 25 -4.51 5.74 1.13
CA VAL A 25 -4.03 4.83 0.08
C VAL A 25 -5.18 4.27 -0.74
N PHE A 26 -6.29 3.88 -0.10
CA PHE A 26 -7.46 3.37 -0.82
C PHE A 26 -8.06 4.43 -1.76
N ARG A 27 -8.14 5.69 -1.29
CA ARG A 27 -8.59 6.82 -2.11
C ARG A 27 -7.64 7.09 -3.28
N ALA A 28 -6.33 6.99 -3.07
CA ALA A 28 -5.36 7.13 -4.14
C ALA A 28 -5.58 6.07 -5.23
N THR A 29 -5.81 4.82 -4.83
CA THR A 29 -5.86 3.69 -5.76
C THR A 29 -7.17 3.65 -6.54
N ILE A 30 -8.30 4.01 -5.91
CA ILE A 30 -9.58 4.12 -6.62
C ILE A 30 -9.56 5.29 -7.62
N LEU A 31 -9.00 6.44 -7.26
CA LEU A 31 -8.88 7.59 -8.15
C LEU A 31 -7.95 7.27 -9.34
N ALA A 32 -6.83 6.60 -9.09
CA ALA A 32 -5.94 6.13 -10.16
C ALA A 32 -6.63 5.09 -11.06
N ALA A 33 -7.39 4.14 -10.48
CA ALA A 33 -8.14 3.14 -11.25
C ALA A 33 -9.20 3.79 -12.15
N ILE A 34 -9.93 4.79 -11.64
CA ILE A 34 -10.88 5.59 -12.40
C ILE A 34 -10.17 6.30 -13.55
N ALA A 35 -9.09 7.02 -13.27
CA ALA A 35 -8.33 7.73 -14.31
C ALA A 35 -7.83 6.78 -15.41
N CYS A 36 -7.20 5.66 -15.04
CA CYS A 36 -6.73 4.67 -16.02
C CYS A 36 -7.86 4.01 -16.80
N THR A 37 -9.07 3.91 -16.22
CA THR A 37 -10.24 3.36 -16.91
C THR A 37 -10.79 4.36 -17.91
N LEU A 38 -10.90 5.64 -17.53
CA LEU A 38 -11.33 6.72 -18.41
C LEU A 38 -10.35 6.96 -19.56
N TYR A 39 -9.06 6.69 -19.36
CA TYR A 39 -8.03 6.81 -20.40
C TYR A 39 -8.11 5.74 -21.51
N VAL A 40 -8.88 4.66 -21.32
CA VAL A 40 -9.07 3.64 -22.38
C VAL A 40 -9.94 4.25 -23.49
N PRO A 41 -9.48 4.30 -24.76
CA PRO A 41 -10.19 5.01 -25.83
C PRO A 41 -11.66 4.61 -25.97
N ALA A 42 -11.98 3.31 -25.91
CA ALA A 42 -13.35 2.82 -25.99
C ALA A 42 -14.25 3.36 -24.87
N VAL A 43 -13.73 3.45 -23.64
CA VAL A 43 -14.44 4.00 -22.48
C VAL A 43 -14.52 5.52 -22.59
N TYR A 44 -13.43 6.17 -23.01
CA TYR A 44 -13.35 7.61 -23.19
C TYR A 44 -14.43 8.11 -24.15
N TYR A 45 -14.48 7.58 -25.37
CA TYR A 45 -15.48 7.98 -26.38
C TYR A 45 -16.91 7.64 -25.93
N GLY A 46 -17.11 6.49 -25.29
CA GLY A 46 -18.41 6.09 -24.77
C GLY A 46 -18.94 7.05 -23.70
N ILE A 47 -18.14 7.41 -22.72
CA ILE A 47 -18.57 8.29 -21.63
C ILE A 47 -18.62 9.76 -22.10
N ASP A 48 -17.68 10.19 -22.93
CA ASP A 48 -17.65 11.60 -23.37
C ASP A 48 -18.84 11.95 -24.25
N SER A 49 -19.27 11.01 -25.12
CA SER A 49 -20.49 11.18 -25.92
C SER A 49 -21.74 11.36 -25.05
N LEU A 50 -21.86 10.61 -23.93
CA LEU A 50 -22.94 10.78 -22.96
C LEU A 50 -22.88 12.13 -22.22
N LEU A 51 -21.70 12.71 -22.08
CA LEU A 51 -21.48 14.01 -21.44
C LEU A 51 -21.57 15.20 -22.42
N GLY A 52 -21.93 14.95 -23.68
CA GLY A 52 -22.13 15.98 -24.71
C GLY A 52 -20.97 16.15 -25.70
N GLY A 53 -19.95 15.29 -25.67
CA GLY A 53 -18.90 15.22 -26.69
C GLY A 53 -17.85 16.35 -26.64
N GLN A 54 -17.65 16.96 -25.48
CA GLN A 54 -16.78 18.14 -25.29
C GLN A 54 -15.52 17.82 -24.45
N ASN A 55 -15.00 16.59 -24.50
CA ASN A 55 -13.84 16.12 -23.72
C ASN A 55 -13.93 16.38 -22.21
N ARG A 56 -15.14 16.38 -21.64
CA ARG A 56 -15.34 16.51 -20.19
C ARG A 56 -14.71 15.32 -19.45
N VAL A 57 -14.63 14.16 -20.12
CA VAL A 57 -13.89 12.99 -19.63
C VAL A 57 -12.41 13.29 -19.45
N GLY A 58 -11.80 14.09 -20.32
CA GLY A 58 -10.41 14.52 -20.20
C GLY A 58 -10.15 15.30 -18.91
N LEU A 59 -11.02 16.26 -18.61
CA LEU A 59 -10.98 17.01 -17.34
C LEU A 59 -11.15 16.08 -16.13
N ALA A 60 -12.16 15.20 -16.16
CA ALA A 60 -12.42 14.25 -15.08
C ALA A 60 -11.23 13.30 -14.85
N THR A 61 -10.58 12.86 -15.93
CA THR A 61 -9.40 11.99 -15.89
C THR A 61 -8.24 12.71 -15.21
N LEU A 62 -7.92 13.94 -15.63
CA LEU A 62 -6.82 14.70 -15.04
C LEU A 62 -7.10 15.04 -13.57
N LEU A 63 -8.31 15.50 -13.22
CA LEU A 63 -8.68 15.76 -11.82
C LEU A 63 -8.55 14.50 -10.95
N SER A 64 -8.98 13.35 -11.48
CA SER A 64 -8.82 12.06 -10.79
C SER A 64 -7.35 11.71 -10.56
N LEU A 65 -6.47 11.95 -11.55
CA LEU A 65 -5.02 11.79 -11.38
C LEU A 65 -4.46 12.73 -10.31
N LEU A 66 -4.76 14.03 -10.37
CA LEU A 66 -4.23 15.02 -9.42
C LEU A 66 -4.64 14.68 -7.98
N LEU A 67 -5.91 14.36 -7.77
CA LEU A 67 -6.40 13.93 -6.46
C LEU A 67 -5.80 12.58 -6.05
N GLY A 68 -5.64 11.64 -6.99
CA GLY A 68 -5.03 10.33 -6.73
C GLY A 68 -3.58 10.46 -6.26
N PHE A 69 -2.75 11.23 -6.97
CA PHE A 69 -1.37 11.53 -6.59
C PHE A 69 -1.28 12.29 -5.26
N TRP A 70 -2.20 13.22 -5.01
CA TRP A 70 -2.26 13.92 -3.72
C TRP A 70 -2.56 12.97 -2.54
N GLN A 71 -3.55 12.10 -2.70
CA GLN A 71 -3.87 11.08 -1.69
C GLN A 71 -2.71 10.10 -1.51
N PHE A 72 -2.02 9.76 -2.60
CA PHE A 72 -0.84 8.90 -2.55
C PHE A 72 0.31 9.55 -1.77
N ARG A 73 0.63 10.81 -2.06
CA ARG A 73 1.60 11.60 -1.28
C ARG A 73 1.24 11.66 0.19
N THR A 74 -0.03 11.91 0.50
CA THR A 74 -0.55 11.94 1.87
C THR A 74 -0.28 10.63 2.60
N ALA A 75 -0.55 9.49 1.94
CA ALA A 75 -0.27 8.19 2.52
C ALA A 75 1.23 7.94 2.80
N ILE A 76 2.10 8.34 1.86
CA ILE A 76 3.55 8.22 2.04
C ILE A 76 4.02 9.07 3.22
N LEU A 77 3.54 10.31 3.35
CA LEU A 77 3.90 11.18 4.46
C LEU A 77 3.42 10.64 5.81
N LEU A 78 2.20 10.11 5.87
CA LEU A 78 1.66 9.46 7.07
C LEU A 78 2.48 8.23 7.49
N ALA A 79 2.99 7.48 6.52
CA ALA A 79 3.74 6.25 6.77
C ALA A 79 5.24 6.46 7.01
N ALA A 80 5.86 7.49 6.41
CA ALA A 80 7.31 7.69 6.44
C ALA A 80 7.78 8.78 7.40
N VAL A 81 6.96 9.80 7.68
CA VAL A 81 7.37 10.96 8.50
C VAL A 81 6.86 10.80 9.92
N ALA A 82 7.79 10.57 10.86
CA ALA A 82 7.49 10.41 12.29
C ALA A 82 7.11 11.75 12.97
N ASP A 83 7.75 12.84 12.57
CA ASP A 83 7.49 14.18 13.12
C ASP A 83 6.09 14.69 12.73
N LYS A 84 5.24 14.87 13.75
CA LYS A 84 3.85 15.28 13.58
C LYS A 84 3.70 16.73 13.09
N GLU A 85 4.59 17.64 13.51
CA GLU A 85 4.49 19.06 13.18
C GLU A 85 4.92 19.32 11.74
N VAL A 86 6.07 18.77 11.35
CA VAL A 86 6.58 18.82 9.97
C VAL A 86 5.57 18.20 9.02
N ARG A 87 5.03 17.02 9.38
CA ARG A 87 3.99 16.34 8.60
C ARG A 87 2.73 17.19 8.45
N ARG A 88 2.22 17.77 9.55
CA ARG A 88 1.01 18.61 9.51
C ARG A 88 1.22 19.81 8.58
N ARG A 89 2.36 20.49 8.66
CA ARG A 89 2.69 21.63 7.79
C ARG A 89 2.78 21.23 6.32
N GLN A 90 3.41 20.10 6.00
CA GLN A 90 3.51 19.62 4.61
C GLN A 90 2.16 19.19 4.03
N LEU A 91 1.26 18.65 4.88
CA LEU A 91 -0.10 18.28 4.48
C LEU A 91 -0.98 19.51 4.27
N THR A 92 -0.91 20.52 5.14
CA THR A 92 -1.70 21.76 4.97
C THR A 92 -1.28 22.53 3.73
N LEU A 93 0.02 22.73 3.53
CA LEU A 93 0.56 23.38 2.33
C LEU A 93 0.17 22.63 1.05
N GLY A 94 0.29 21.30 1.08
CA GLY A 94 -0.06 20.50 -0.08
C GLY A 94 -1.57 20.45 -0.38
N ARG A 95 -2.44 20.58 0.64
CA ARG A 95 -3.90 20.74 0.43
C ARG A 95 -4.23 22.02 -0.31
N TRP A 96 -3.55 23.11 0.02
CA TRP A 96 -3.66 24.36 -0.73
C TRP A 96 -3.13 24.21 -2.15
N ALA A 97 -1.98 23.55 -2.31
CA ALA A 97 -1.39 23.30 -3.63
C ALA A 97 -2.34 22.50 -4.54
N VAL A 98 -2.88 21.35 -4.09
CA VAL A 98 -3.81 20.55 -4.91
C VAL A 98 -5.09 21.32 -5.22
N GLY A 99 -5.62 22.12 -4.27
CA GLY A 99 -6.79 22.95 -4.50
C GLY A 99 -6.54 24.01 -5.58
N ALA A 100 -5.41 24.72 -5.48
CA ALA A 100 -4.99 25.71 -6.47
C ALA A 100 -4.76 25.07 -7.85
N THR A 101 -4.08 23.92 -7.92
CA THR A 101 -3.85 23.18 -9.16
C THR A 101 -5.17 22.72 -9.78
N CYS A 102 -6.09 22.13 -9.01
CA CYS A 102 -7.40 21.71 -9.54
C CYS A 102 -8.21 22.90 -10.06
N ALA A 103 -8.18 24.03 -9.36
CA ALA A 103 -8.84 25.26 -9.81
C ALA A 103 -8.23 25.79 -11.11
N ALA A 104 -6.90 25.86 -11.20
CA ALA A 104 -6.18 26.32 -12.39
C ALA A 104 -6.42 25.41 -13.60
N VAL A 105 -6.36 24.09 -13.40
CA VAL A 105 -6.65 23.10 -14.45
C VAL A 105 -8.10 23.21 -14.92
N THR A 106 -9.05 23.32 -14.00
CA THR A 106 -10.47 23.49 -14.35
C THR A 106 -10.70 24.79 -15.12
N ALA A 107 -10.12 25.91 -14.66
CA ALA A 107 -10.22 27.19 -15.36
C ALA A 107 -9.57 27.15 -16.76
N GLY A 108 -8.40 26.51 -16.89
CA GLY A 108 -7.73 26.29 -18.17
C GLY A 108 -8.59 25.48 -19.15
N PHE A 109 -9.25 24.42 -18.66
CA PHE A 109 -10.17 23.64 -19.47
C PHE A 109 -11.40 24.44 -19.90
N LEU A 110 -12.07 25.13 -18.97
CA LEU A 110 -13.29 25.90 -19.25
C LEU A 110 -13.06 27.10 -20.17
N THR A 111 -11.85 27.65 -20.20
CA THR A 111 -11.47 28.75 -21.12
C THR A 111 -11.03 28.25 -22.49
N SER A 112 -10.84 26.93 -22.65
CA SER A 112 -10.47 26.31 -23.93
C SER A 112 -11.71 25.99 -24.75
N ARG A 113 -11.57 26.07 -26.08
CA ARG A 113 -12.58 25.64 -27.05
C ARG A 113 -12.33 24.18 -27.39
N VAL A 114 -13.18 23.31 -26.86
CA VAL A 114 -13.01 21.84 -26.96
C VAL A 114 -14.25 21.25 -27.61
N ASP A 115 -14.30 21.37 -28.93
CA ASP A 115 -15.53 21.14 -29.72
C ASP A 115 -15.67 19.68 -30.19
N VAL A 116 -14.58 18.91 -30.19
CA VAL A 116 -14.54 17.52 -30.68
C VAL A 116 -13.89 16.60 -29.65
N THR A 117 -14.53 15.48 -29.33
CA THR A 117 -13.95 14.43 -28.49
C THR A 117 -12.65 13.91 -29.09
N ASP A 118 -11.55 14.09 -28.37
CA ASP A 118 -10.23 13.55 -28.70
C ASP A 118 -9.46 13.25 -27.40
N PRO A 119 -9.09 11.98 -27.14
CA PRO A 119 -8.31 11.61 -25.97
C PRO A 119 -6.89 12.21 -25.98
N ASN A 120 -6.36 12.60 -27.13
CA ASN A 120 -5.03 13.20 -27.28
C ASN A 120 -5.09 14.74 -27.18
N LEU A 121 -5.64 15.24 -26.07
CA LEU A 121 -5.75 16.68 -25.78
C LEU A 121 -4.47 17.48 -26.03
N PRO A 122 -3.25 17.00 -25.69
CA PRO A 122 -2.01 17.73 -25.96
C PRO A 122 -1.72 17.96 -27.45
N LEU A 123 -2.12 17.03 -28.31
CA LEU A 123 -1.88 17.11 -29.75
C LEU A 123 -2.93 17.99 -30.42
N THR A 124 -4.19 17.84 -30.03
CA THR A 124 -5.31 18.46 -30.75
C THR A 124 -5.59 19.88 -30.28
N TYR A 125 -5.41 20.16 -28.99
CA TYR A 125 -5.76 21.44 -28.38
C TYR A 125 -4.57 22.17 -27.76
N GLY A 126 -3.35 21.62 -27.88
CA GLY A 126 -2.16 22.13 -27.20
C GLY A 126 -1.69 23.53 -27.63
N ASP A 127 -2.24 24.09 -28.71
CA ASP A 127 -1.96 25.47 -29.15
C ASP A 127 -2.86 26.51 -28.47
N GLN A 128 -3.92 26.08 -27.78
CA GLN A 128 -4.79 26.98 -27.05
C GLN A 128 -4.18 27.34 -25.69
N PRO A 129 -4.21 28.63 -25.28
CA PRO A 129 -3.59 29.06 -24.03
C PRO A 129 -4.25 28.42 -22.80
N GLY A 130 -5.57 28.25 -22.80
CA GLY A 130 -6.28 27.55 -21.71
C GLY A 130 -5.84 26.10 -21.57
N MET A 131 -5.65 25.40 -22.70
CA MET A 131 -5.23 24.00 -22.72
C MET A 131 -3.76 23.87 -22.32
N ALA A 132 -2.92 24.83 -22.70
CA ALA A 132 -1.55 24.90 -22.22
C ALA A 132 -1.52 25.01 -20.68
N VAL A 133 -2.34 25.89 -20.09
CA VAL A 133 -2.48 25.98 -18.61
C VAL A 133 -2.94 24.65 -18.02
N PHE A 134 -3.95 24.00 -18.61
CA PHE A 134 -4.46 22.69 -18.19
C PHE A 134 -3.36 21.62 -18.16
N LEU A 135 -2.60 21.47 -19.24
CA LEU A 135 -1.58 20.44 -19.40
C LEU A 135 -0.34 20.72 -18.56
N TRP A 136 0.20 21.94 -18.62
CA TRP A 136 1.43 22.30 -17.90
C TRP A 136 1.21 22.29 -16.39
N THR A 137 0.09 22.82 -15.92
CA THR A 137 -0.21 22.87 -14.48
C THR A 137 -0.40 21.47 -13.93
N GLY A 138 -1.18 20.62 -14.63
CA GLY A 138 -1.38 19.23 -14.23
C GLY A 138 -0.07 18.43 -14.24
N SER A 139 0.71 18.54 -15.30
CA SER A 139 1.99 17.83 -15.44
C SER A 139 3.01 18.27 -14.40
N SER A 140 3.13 19.58 -14.15
CA SER A 140 4.06 20.14 -13.16
C SER A 140 3.70 19.69 -11.75
N PHE A 141 2.41 19.63 -11.41
CA PHE A 141 1.96 19.14 -10.11
C PHE A 141 2.27 17.66 -9.90
N ILE A 142 1.98 16.82 -10.90
CA ILE A 142 2.29 15.38 -10.84
C ILE A 142 3.79 15.16 -10.71
N MET A 143 4.60 15.87 -11.52
CA MET A 143 6.06 15.85 -11.44
C MET A 143 6.56 16.22 -10.06
N TRP A 144 6.07 17.33 -9.49
CA TRP A 144 6.42 17.76 -8.15
C TRP A 144 6.10 16.70 -7.09
N ILE A 145 4.91 16.08 -7.15
CA ILE A 145 4.54 15.00 -6.23
C ILE A 145 5.48 13.79 -6.36
N CYS A 146 5.75 13.34 -7.58
CA CYS A 146 6.64 12.19 -7.81
C CYS A 146 8.03 12.42 -7.23
N VAL A 147 8.60 13.61 -7.46
CA VAL A 147 9.91 13.99 -6.91
C VAL A 147 9.86 14.08 -5.39
N ASP A 148 8.78 14.63 -4.82
CA ASP A 148 8.62 14.74 -3.38
C ASP A 148 8.48 13.38 -2.69
N ILE A 149 7.68 12.47 -3.25
CA ILE A 149 7.58 11.09 -2.76
C ILE A 149 8.95 10.41 -2.82
N ALA A 150 9.65 10.50 -3.95
CA ALA A 150 10.98 9.90 -4.09
C ALA A 150 11.97 10.47 -3.06
N ARG A 151 11.94 11.78 -2.79
CA ARG A 151 12.74 12.44 -1.77
C ARG A 151 12.43 11.92 -0.37
N VAL A 152 11.15 11.89 0.00
CA VAL A 152 10.67 11.43 1.31
C VAL A 152 11.03 9.96 1.53
N CYS A 153 10.83 9.11 0.51
CA CYS A 153 11.24 7.72 0.59
C CYS A 153 12.76 7.61 0.80
N ARG A 154 13.57 8.32 0.02
CA ARG A 154 15.04 8.25 0.11
C ARG A 154 15.57 8.70 1.48
N SER A 155 15.00 9.73 2.08
CA SER A 155 15.44 10.23 3.40
C SER A 155 15.02 9.32 4.56
N ASN A 156 13.86 8.68 4.46
CA ASN A 156 13.28 7.91 5.58
C ASN A 156 13.55 6.40 5.49
N VAL A 157 13.81 5.84 4.29
CA VAL A 157 14.14 4.40 4.11
C VAL A 157 15.31 3.92 4.97
N PRO A 158 16.42 4.68 5.13
CA PRO A 158 17.53 4.24 5.98
C PRO A 158 17.15 4.02 7.45
N HIS A 159 16.12 4.71 7.93
CA HIS A 159 15.66 4.68 9.31
C HIS A 159 14.59 3.59 9.56
N MET A 160 14.19 2.82 8.54
CA MET A 160 13.18 1.78 8.68
C MET A 160 13.80 0.46 9.14
N HIS A 161 13.35 -0.06 10.29
CA HIS A 161 13.90 -1.29 10.89
C HIS A 161 13.55 -2.58 10.13
N THR A 162 12.45 -2.63 9.37
CA THR A 162 12.01 -3.86 8.70
C THR A 162 12.43 -3.87 7.21
N PRO A 163 13.12 -4.93 6.72
CA PRO A 163 13.59 -4.99 5.33
C PRO A 163 12.44 -4.96 4.32
N ALA A 164 11.28 -5.55 4.64
CA ALA A 164 10.10 -5.50 3.77
C ALA A 164 9.58 -4.06 3.56
N PHE A 165 9.63 -3.22 4.60
CA PHE A 165 9.26 -1.80 4.49
C PHE A 165 10.31 -1.04 3.66
N ARG A 166 11.60 -1.30 3.86
CA ARG A 166 12.67 -0.71 3.03
C ARG A 166 12.47 -1.02 1.56
N SER A 167 12.29 -2.30 1.21
CA SER A 167 12.03 -2.72 -0.18
C SER A 167 10.76 -2.09 -0.75
N ALA A 168 9.67 -2.02 0.02
CA ALA A 168 8.41 -1.40 -0.39
C ALA A 168 8.59 0.07 -0.78
N PHE A 169 9.23 0.86 0.10
CA PHE A 169 9.45 2.29 -0.13
C PHE A 169 10.49 2.54 -1.24
N THR A 170 11.48 1.66 -1.40
CA THR A 170 12.41 1.71 -2.55
C THR A 170 11.68 1.46 -3.86
N LEU A 171 10.82 0.43 -3.95
CA LEU A 171 10.02 0.16 -5.15
C LEU A 171 9.10 1.34 -5.49
N ILE A 172 8.45 1.94 -4.48
CA ILE A 172 7.65 3.15 -4.65
C ILE A 172 8.49 4.31 -5.17
N ALA A 173 9.67 4.57 -4.60
CA ALA A 173 10.54 5.65 -5.02
C ALA A 173 11.00 5.48 -6.47
N VAL A 174 11.46 4.27 -6.84
CA VAL A 174 11.88 3.95 -8.22
C VAL A 174 10.69 4.10 -9.17
N GLY A 175 9.51 3.61 -8.80
CA GLY A 175 8.29 3.77 -9.59
C GLY A 175 7.90 5.23 -9.80
N CYS A 176 8.02 6.09 -8.78
CA CYS A 176 7.73 7.53 -8.90
C CYS A 176 8.74 8.24 -9.80
N VAL A 177 10.04 7.91 -9.70
CA VAL A 177 11.07 8.44 -10.59
C VAL A 177 10.82 8.00 -12.03
N LEU A 178 10.50 6.73 -12.25
CA LEU A 178 10.17 6.22 -13.57
C LEU A 178 8.92 6.91 -14.14
N PHE A 179 7.89 7.12 -13.33
CA PHE A 179 6.68 7.84 -13.74
C PHE A 179 6.98 9.29 -14.13
N ALA A 180 7.85 9.97 -13.37
CA ALA A 180 8.32 11.31 -13.72
C ALA A 180 9.07 11.32 -15.07
N LEU A 181 9.92 10.33 -15.34
CA LEU A 181 10.60 10.20 -16.63
C LEU A 181 9.63 9.94 -17.78
N VAL A 182 8.61 9.11 -17.57
CA VAL A 182 7.55 8.84 -18.56
C VAL A 182 6.70 10.08 -18.83
N LEU A 183 6.42 10.89 -17.81
CA LEU A 183 5.72 12.15 -17.99
C LEU A 183 6.58 13.15 -18.78
N LEU A 184 7.88 13.22 -18.49
CA LEU A 184 8.83 14.04 -19.26
C LEU A 184 8.91 13.57 -20.72
N ASP A 185 8.99 12.26 -20.95
CA ASP A 185 8.92 11.65 -22.29
C ASP A 185 7.68 12.12 -23.05
N ARG A 186 6.50 12.15 -22.42
CA ARG A 186 5.29 12.67 -23.09
C ARG A 186 5.30 14.15 -23.38
N LEU A 187 5.90 14.96 -22.53
CA LEU A 187 6.09 16.39 -22.83
C LEU A 187 7.02 16.56 -24.03
N LEU A 188 8.12 15.78 -24.09
CA LEU A 188 9.05 15.78 -25.23
C LEU A 188 8.38 15.28 -26.50
N TYR A 189 7.56 14.24 -26.42
CA TYR A 189 6.80 13.71 -27.55
C TYR A 189 5.89 14.78 -28.18
N GLY A 190 5.19 15.55 -27.34
CA GLY A 190 4.37 16.67 -27.80
C GLY A 190 5.19 17.75 -28.51
N ALA A 191 6.39 18.05 -28.04
CA ALA A 191 7.29 19.00 -28.68
C ALA A 191 7.86 18.48 -30.01
N VAL A 192 8.29 17.20 -30.05
CA VAL A 192 8.86 16.56 -31.24
C VAL A 192 7.83 16.49 -32.36
N ILE A 193 6.58 16.12 -32.08
CA ILE A 193 5.54 16.06 -33.12
C ILE A 193 5.30 17.42 -33.76
N LYS A 194 5.36 18.51 -32.99
CA LYS A 194 5.18 19.86 -33.55
C LYS A 194 6.30 20.26 -34.52
N VAL A 195 7.50 19.68 -34.37
CA VAL A 195 8.68 20.04 -35.18
C VAL A 195 8.90 19.06 -36.34
N GLU A 196 8.83 17.76 -36.07
CA GLU A 196 9.25 16.70 -37.01
C GLU A 196 8.06 15.91 -37.59
N GLY A 197 6.86 16.09 -37.05
CA GLY A 197 5.67 15.32 -37.43
C GLY A 197 5.59 13.92 -36.79
N THR A 198 4.48 13.22 -37.01
CA THR A 198 4.16 11.94 -36.35
C THR A 198 4.93 10.73 -36.89
N ALA A 199 5.52 10.85 -38.09
CA ALA A 199 6.25 9.77 -38.76
C ALA A 199 7.74 9.72 -38.38
N SER A 200 8.20 10.57 -37.46
CA SER A 200 9.61 10.62 -37.08
C SER A 200 10.02 9.35 -36.29
N PRO A 201 11.25 8.84 -36.51
CA PRO A 201 11.76 7.70 -35.76
C PRO A 201 11.89 8.01 -34.25
N THR A 202 12.12 9.28 -33.91
CA THR A 202 12.14 9.80 -32.54
C THR A 202 10.78 9.62 -31.86
N ALA A 203 9.68 10.00 -32.52
CA ALA A 203 8.32 9.84 -32.00
C ALA A 203 7.95 8.36 -31.73
N ALA A 204 8.43 7.44 -32.56
CA ALA A 204 8.24 6.00 -32.37
C ALA A 204 8.96 5.47 -31.12
N VAL A 205 10.21 5.88 -30.89
CA VAL A 205 10.99 5.51 -29.70
C VAL A 205 10.33 6.03 -28.43
N LEU A 206 9.93 7.32 -28.40
CA LEU A 206 9.26 7.92 -27.25
C LEU A 206 7.93 7.19 -26.95
N THR A 207 7.15 6.85 -27.98
CA THR A 207 5.90 6.11 -27.79
C THR A 207 6.12 4.72 -27.20
N SER A 208 7.16 4.00 -27.65
CA SER A 208 7.50 2.69 -27.09
C SER A 208 7.94 2.79 -25.62
N PHE A 209 8.79 3.77 -25.32
CA PHE A 209 9.25 4.05 -23.95
C PHE A 209 8.10 4.42 -23.02
N TYR A 210 7.15 5.23 -23.48
CA TYR A 210 5.95 5.57 -22.73
C TYR A 210 5.15 4.35 -22.28
N TRP A 211 4.80 3.43 -23.20
CA TRP A 211 3.98 2.26 -22.87
C TRP A 211 4.67 1.31 -21.90
N ALA A 212 5.96 1.04 -22.12
CA ALA A 212 6.76 0.18 -21.25
C ALA A 212 6.98 0.83 -19.88
N GLY A 213 7.36 2.11 -19.86
CA GLY A 213 7.66 2.86 -18.67
C GLY A 213 6.43 3.08 -17.78
N GLU A 214 5.29 3.44 -18.36
CA GLU A 214 4.02 3.62 -17.62
C GLU A 214 3.62 2.30 -16.93
N THR A 215 3.65 1.19 -17.66
CA THR A 215 3.30 -0.12 -17.12
C THR A 215 4.24 -0.53 -15.99
N CYS A 216 5.56 -0.38 -16.19
CA CYS A 216 6.56 -0.67 -15.17
C CYS A 216 6.41 0.22 -13.93
N ALA A 217 6.15 1.52 -14.10
CA ALA A 217 5.97 2.45 -12.99
C ALA A 217 4.75 2.07 -12.14
N VAL A 218 3.61 1.78 -12.79
CA VAL A 218 2.38 1.36 -12.11
C VAL A 218 2.59 0.04 -11.37
N LEU A 219 3.27 -0.93 -11.98
CA LEU A 219 3.57 -2.22 -11.34
C LEU A 219 4.50 -2.06 -10.13
N LEU A 220 5.57 -1.28 -10.24
CA LEU A 220 6.50 -1.01 -9.14
C LEU A 220 5.80 -0.34 -7.95
N VAL A 221 5.00 0.68 -8.21
CA VAL A 221 4.23 1.37 -7.16
C VAL A 221 3.20 0.43 -6.54
N SER A 222 2.47 -0.33 -7.36
CA SER A 222 1.46 -1.29 -6.89
C SER A 222 2.08 -2.39 -6.03
N LEU A 223 3.21 -2.96 -6.46
CA LEU A 223 3.95 -3.97 -5.71
C LEU A 223 4.51 -3.39 -4.40
N GLY A 224 5.09 -2.19 -4.44
CA GLY A 224 5.57 -1.50 -3.26
C GLY A 224 4.46 -1.22 -2.25
N LEU A 225 3.24 -0.95 -2.70
CA LEU A 225 2.07 -0.82 -1.81
C LEU A 225 1.55 -2.15 -1.27
N LEU A 226 1.74 -3.26 -1.99
CA LEU A 226 1.27 -4.59 -1.57
C LEU A 226 2.23 -5.22 -0.53
N LEU A 227 3.53 -4.96 -0.67
CA LEU A 227 4.59 -5.66 0.05
C LEU A 227 4.51 -5.54 1.59
N PRO A 228 4.26 -4.35 2.19
CA PRO A 228 4.12 -4.23 3.65
C PRO A 228 2.92 -5.03 4.19
N ARG A 229 1.84 -5.13 3.41
CA ARG A 229 0.64 -5.87 3.79
C ARG A 229 0.88 -7.37 3.78
N LEU A 230 1.55 -7.87 2.74
CA LEU A 230 1.93 -9.27 2.65
C LEU A 230 2.86 -9.63 3.81
N ALA A 231 3.89 -8.81 4.06
CA ALA A 231 4.81 -9.03 5.16
C ALA A 231 4.10 -9.09 6.53
N GLY A 232 3.11 -8.21 6.78
CA GLY A 232 2.30 -8.24 7.99
C GLY A 232 1.47 -9.52 8.13
N HIS A 233 0.82 -9.97 7.05
CA HIS A 233 0.05 -11.21 7.03
C HIS A 233 0.93 -12.46 7.24
N PHE A 234 2.10 -12.52 6.58
CA PHE A 234 3.04 -13.63 6.75
C PHE A 234 3.60 -13.68 8.17
N LYS A 235 3.89 -12.56 8.82
CA LYS A 235 4.34 -12.55 10.22
C LYS A 235 3.27 -13.05 11.20
N HIS A 236 2.02 -12.61 11.04
CA HIS A 236 0.91 -13.08 11.89
C HIS A 236 0.56 -14.55 11.61
N GLY A 237 0.58 -14.96 10.33
CA GLY A 237 0.30 -16.33 9.92
C GLY A 237 1.36 -17.33 10.36
N THR A 238 2.64 -16.99 10.21
CA THR A 238 3.74 -17.87 10.65
C THR A 238 3.81 -17.99 12.17
N PHE A 239 3.55 -16.91 12.92
CA PHE A 239 3.42 -17.03 14.37
C PHE A 239 2.19 -17.82 14.77
N GLY A 240 1.03 -17.60 14.14
CA GLY A 240 -0.17 -18.40 14.41
C GLY A 240 0.06 -19.89 14.16
N LEU A 241 0.76 -20.25 13.09
CA LEU A 241 1.16 -21.63 12.81
C LEU A 241 2.17 -22.16 13.84
N ARG A 242 3.19 -21.37 14.19
CA ARG A 242 4.19 -21.75 15.19
C ARG A 242 3.57 -21.92 16.58
N ALA A 243 2.66 -21.04 16.97
CA ALA A 243 1.89 -21.12 18.21
C ALA A 243 0.98 -22.35 18.22
N ARG A 244 0.34 -22.70 17.09
CA ARG A 244 -0.45 -23.93 16.96
C ARG A 244 0.40 -25.20 17.04
N LEU A 245 1.59 -25.21 16.42
CA LEU A 245 2.55 -26.32 16.52
C LEU A 245 3.06 -26.47 17.96
N LEU A 246 3.46 -25.37 18.61
CA LEU A 246 3.88 -25.38 20.02
C LEU A 246 2.74 -25.80 20.95
N LEU A 247 1.50 -25.38 20.66
CA LEU A 247 0.32 -25.82 21.41
C LEU A 247 0.09 -27.33 21.24
N TRP A 248 0.31 -27.87 20.05
CA TRP A 248 0.22 -29.31 19.80
C TRP A 248 1.28 -30.11 20.56
N GLU A 249 2.53 -29.62 20.61
CA GLU A 249 3.63 -30.23 21.37
C GLU A 249 3.44 -30.12 22.90
N THR A 250 2.89 -29.00 23.39
CA THR A 250 2.67 -28.77 24.83
C THR A 250 1.39 -29.43 25.37
N THR A 251 0.38 -29.69 24.53
CA THR A 251 -0.87 -30.38 24.93
C THR A 251 -0.64 -31.72 25.66
N PRO A 252 0.19 -32.67 25.14
CA PRO A 252 0.42 -33.93 25.84
C PRO A 252 1.16 -33.76 27.17
N ILE A 253 2.07 -32.78 27.26
CA ILE A 253 2.82 -32.46 28.49
C ILE A 253 1.84 -31.94 29.55
N TRP A 254 1.02 -30.94 29.18
CA TRP A 254 -0.04 -30.40 30.05
C TRP A 254 -1.00 -31.50 30.51
N ASN A 255 -1.47 -32.38 29.61
CA ASN A 255 -2.36 -33.48 29.99
C ASN A 255 -1.71 -34.47 30.98
N ARG A 256 -0.39 -34.69 30.93
CA ARG A 256 0.32 -35.56 31.90
C ARG A 256 0.45 -34.91 33.27
N ILE A 257 0.68 -33.60 33.32
CA ILE A 257 0.86 -32.84 34.56
C ILE A 257 -0.48 -32.56 35.23
N ALA A 258 -1.46 -32.08 34.45
CA ALA A 258 -2.80 -31.71 34.91
C ALA A 258 -3.62 -32.90 35.44
N PHE A 259 -3.31 -34.15 35.02
CA PHE A 259 -4.04 -35.35 35.48
C PHE A 259 -3.89 -35.62 37.00
N GLY A 260 -2.92 -35.00 37.67
CA GLY A 260 -2.65 -35.19 39.09
C GLY A 260 -2.95 -34.00 40.02
N GLN A 261 -3.26 -32.82 39.49
CA GLN A 261 -3.36 -31.56 40.28
C GLN A 261 -4.68 -30.84 40.00
N TYR A 262 -5.78 -31.45 40.46
CA TYR A 262 -7.16 -31.01 40.20
C TYR A 262 -7.53 -29.65 40.79
N GLU A 263 -6.82 -29.17 41.81
CA GLU A 263 -7.12 -27.89 42.47
C GLU A 263 -6.48 -26.67 41.81
N LEU A 264 -5.39 -26.86 41.04
CA LEU A 264 -4.66 -25.77 40.39
C LEU A 264 -5.09 -25.50 38.94
N VAL A 265 -5.83 -26.43 38.33
CA VAL A 265 -6.27 -26.30 36.93
C VAL A 265 -7.68 -25.72 36.88
N LEU A 266 -7.81 -24.49 36.38
CA LEU A 266 -9.12 -23.88 36.12
C LEU A 266 -9.84 -24.63 34.99
N GLN A 267 -10.61 -25.65 35.39
CA GLN A 267 -11.75 -26.25 34.70
C GLN A 267 -11.78 -26.06 33.17
N ASP A 268 -11.19 -27.01 32.43
CA ASP A 268 -11.83 -27.56 31.24
C ASP A 268 -11.38 -29.02 31.02
N ARG A 269 -12.37 -29.92 30.99
CA ARG A 269 -12.20 -31.38 30.94
C ARG A 269 -11.49 -31.77 29.65
N ARG A 270 -10.24 -32.26 29.75
CA ARG A 270 -9.40 -32.77 28.64
C ARG A 270 -9.23 -31.74 27.52
N ALA A 271 -8.03 -31.17 27.44
CA ALA A 271 -7.56 -30.52 26.22
C ALA A 271 -7.60 -31.53 25.05
N SER A 272 -8.69 -31.50 24.28
CA SER A 272 -8.82 -32.26 23.05
C SER A 272 -7.72 -31.82 22.09
N ARG A 273 -7.12 -32.75 21.34
CA ARG A 273 -6.17 -32.44 20.25
C ARG A 273 -6.75 -31.46 19.22
N LEU A 274 -8.07 -31.26 19.24
CA LEU A 274 -8.79 -30.25 18.46
C LEU A 274 -8.52 -28.79 18.91
N SER A 275 -7.85 -28.55 20.05
CA SER A 275 -7.43 -27.19 20.45
C SER A 275 -6.46 -26.53 19.45
N PHE A 276 -5.85 -27.33 18.56
CA PHE A 276 -5.10 -26.85 17.39
C PHE A 276 -5.94 -25.93 16.48
N PHE A 277 -7.26 -26.14 16.40
CA PHE A 277 -8.17 -25.35 15.58
C PHE A 277 -8.75 -24.12 16.31
N CYS A 278 -8.38 -23.89 17.57
CA CYS A 278 -8.90 -22.75 18.31
C CYS A 278 -8.43 -21.42 17.70
N ARG A 279 -9.39 -20.50 17.52
CA ARG A 279 -9.19 -19.16 16.93
C ARG A 279 -8.22 -18.28 17.75
N HIS A 280 -7.98 -18.64 19.01
CA HIS A 280 -7.10 -17.95 19.97
C HIS A 280 -5.97 -18.87 20.48
N ALA A 281 -5.24 -19.51 19.57
CA ALA A 281 -4.15 -20.44 19.92
C ALA A 281 -3.07 -19.81 20.81
N GLU A 282 -2.83 -18.51 20.70
CA GLU A 282 -1.81 -17.77 21.46
C GLU A 282 -2.21 -17.63 22.94
N ASN A 283 -3.44 -17.19 23.20
CA ASN A 283 -3.96 -17.07 24.57
C ASN A 283 -4.04 -18.44 25.26
N GLN A 284 -4.38 -19.50 24.50
CA GLN A 284 -4.37 -20.85 25.04
C GLN A 284 -2.96 -21.36 25.31
N LEU A 285 -1.98 -21.04 24.47
CA LEU A 285 -0.58 -21.41 24.69
C LEU A 285 -0.05 -20.72 25.95
N HIS A 286 -0.30 -19.41 26.10
CA HIS A 286 0.09 -18.65 27.28
C HIS A 286 -0.54 -19.22 28.56
N ARG A 287 -1.86 -19.45 28.53
CA ARG A 287 -2.58 -20.03 29.67
C ARG A 287 -2.03 -21.40 30.08
N ARG A 288 -1.77 -22.29 29.12
CA ARG A 288 -1.23 -23.63 29.41
C ARG A 288 0.19 -23.60 29.95
N LEU A 289 1.01 -22.65 29.51
CA LEU A 289 2.36 -22.45 30.05
C LEU A 289 2.32 -21.99 31.50
N VAL A 290 1.47 -21.01 31.83
CA VAL A 290 1.26 -20.56 33.21
C VAL A 290 0.79 -21.71 34.08
N GLU A 291 -0.20 -22.48 33.62
CA GLU A 291 -0.69 -23.66 34.37
C GLU A 291 0.40 -24.73 34.57
N ILE A 292 1.30 -24.95 33.60
CA ILE A 292 2.44 -25.88 33.77
C ILE A 292 3.41 -25.36 34.85
N ARG A 293 3.72 -24.05 34.83
CA ARG A 293 4.63 -23.43 35.79
C ARG A 293 4.07 -23.37 37.20
N ASP A 294 2.77 -23.10 37.34
CA ASP A 294 2.08 -23.12 38.62
C ASP A 294 2.08 -24.54 39.21
N CYS A 295 1.90 -25.56 38.37
CA CYS A 295 2.02 -26.97 38.76
C CYS A 295 3.45 -27.34 39.22
N GLU A 296 4.49 -26.85 38.53
CA GLU A 296 5.89 -27.05 38.93
C GLU A 296 6.21 -26.35 40.27
N MET A 297 5.72 -25.12 40.47
CA MET A 297 5.94 -24.37 41.71
C MET A 297 5.20 -24.97 42.90
N ALA A 298 3.97 -25.46 42.69
CA ALA A 298 3.16 -26.06 43.74
C ALA A 298 3.66 -27.44 44.20
N ASN A 299 4.36 -28.19 43.33
CA ASN A 299 4.91 -29.49 43.68
C ASN A 299 6.29 -29.73 43.03
N PRO A 300 7.39 -29.65 43.78
CA PRO A 300 8.75 -29.84 43.28
C PRO A 300 8.99 -31.21 42.62
N GLU A 301 8.26 -32.26 43.03
CA GLU A 301 8.36 -33.60 42.43
C GLU A 301 7.87 -33.63 40.97
N THR A 302 7.00 -32.70 40.60
CA THR A 302 6.50 -32.53 39.23
C THR A 302 7.60 -32.07 38.27
N SER A 303 8.57 -31.30 38.77
CA SER A 303 9.76 -30.92 37.97
C SER A 303 10.64 -32.14 37.67
N GLY A 304 10.66 -33.13 38.56
CA GLY A 304 11.32 -34.42 38.34
C GLY A 304 10.62 -35.31 37.30
N ARG A 305 9.32 -35.11 37.07
CA ARG A 305 8.52 -35.85 36.05
C ARG A 305 8.67 -35.29 34.64
N LEU A 306 9.13 -34.05 34.50
CA LEU A 306 9.42 -33.42 33.22
C LEU A 306 10.79 -33.88 32.71
N GLY A 307 10.78 -34.69 31.64
CA GLY A 307 12.00 -35.08 30.94
C GLY A 307 12.70 -33.88 30.29
N ALA A 308 13.97 -34.04 29.92
CA ALA A 308 14.76 -32.98 29.27
C ALA A 308 14.10 -32.47 27.97
N HIS A 309 13.45 -33.36 27.22
CA HIS A 309 12.69 -32.99 26.02
C HIS A 309 11.48 -32.10 26.34
N ASP A 310 10.70 -32.46 27.36
CA ASP A 310 9.50 -31.69 27.73
C ASP A 310 9.86 -30.28 28.21
N ARG A 311 10.93 -30.14 29.00
CA ARG A 311 11.46 -28.82 29.39
C ARG A 311 11.90 -27.99 28.20
N SER A 312 12.61 -28.59 27.25
CA SER A 312 13.02 -27.88 26.03
C SER A 312 11.84 -27.40 25.16
N VAL A 313 10.69 -28.10 25.22
CA VAL A 313 9.47 -27.69 24.51
C VAL A 313 8.80 -26.51 25.23
N VAL A 314 8.73 -26.56 26.56
CA VAL A 314 8.19 -25.48 27.40
C VAL A 314 9.01 -24.22 27.27
N GLU A 315 10.34 -24.29 27.39
CA GLU A 315 11.26 -23.16 27.23
C GLU A 315 11.17 -22.53 25.83
N ARG A 316 11.09 -23.35 24.78
CA ARG A 316 10.89 -22.84 23.40
C ARG A 316 9.56 -22.12 23.25
N ALA A 317 8.52 -22.55 23.95
CA ALA A 317 7.22 -21.93 23.91
C ALA A 317 7.16 -20.61 24.71
N GLU A 318 7.82 -20.56 25.87
CA GLU A 318 8.00 -19.32 26.66
C GLU A 318 8.80 -18.28 25.89
N HIS A 319 9.97 -18.66 25.38
CA HIS A 319 10.81 -17.76 24.58
C HIS A 319 10.06 -17.22 23.35
N ALA A 320 9.20 -18.04 22.72
CA ALA A 320 8.39 -17.59 21.59
C ALA A 320 7.32 -16.55 22.00
N LEU A 321 6.73 -16.66 23.19
CA LEU A 321 5.79 -15.67 23.72
C LEU A 321 6.49 -14.39 24.17
N GLU A 322 7.62 -14.49 24.87
CA GLU A 322 8.42 -13.34 25.32
C GLU A 322 8.94 -12.49 24.16
N THR A 323 9.46 -13.14 23.12
CA THR A 323 9.93 -12.46 21.90
C THR A 323 8.81 -11.64 21.25
N ARG A 324 7.54 -12.10 21.37
CA ARG A 324 6.39 -11.38 20.83
C ARG A 324 5.92 -10.25 21.75
N SER A 325 5.88 -10.46 23.06
CA SER A 325 5.53 -9.39 24.02
C SER A 325 6.54 -8.23 23.94
N GLY A 326 7.83 -8.54 23.79
CA GLY A 326 8.87 -7.52 23.53
C GLY A 326 8.73 -6.82 22.18
N ALA A 327 8.30 -7.53 21.14
CA ALA A 327 8.02 -6.95 19.82
C ALA A 327 6.72 -6.10 19.78
N GLN A 328 5.76 -6.34 20.68
CA GLN A 328 4.55 -5.51 20.83
C GLN A 328 4.80 -4.24 21.65
N LEU A 329 5.75 -4.25 22.58
CA LEU A 329 6.14 -3.07 23.37
C LEU A 329 7.04 -2.08 22.61
N THR A 330 7.60 -2.49 21.47
CA THR A 330 8.52 -1.70 20.63
C THR A 330 7.87 -1.14 19.36
N HIS A 331 6.55 -1.29 19.21
CA HIS A 331 5.78 -0.88 18.02
C HIS A 331 4.74 0.21 18.34
#